data_AF-A0A933KT65-F1
#
_entry.id   AF-A0A933KT65-F1
#
_cell.length_a   1.000
_cell.length_b   1.000
_cell.length_c   1.000
_cell.angle_alpha   90.00
_cell.angle_beta   90.00
_cell.angle_gamma   90.00
#
_symmetry.space_group_name_H-M   'P 1'
#
loop_
_entity.id
_entity.type
_entity.pdbx_description
1 polymer ?
#
loop_
_entity_poly.entity_id
_entity_poly.type
_entity_poly.pdbx_seq_one_letter_code
_entity_poly.pdbx_strand_id
1 'polypeptide(L)'
;MSPAPLFGLPDHGSSVARIEQALQESVHTPDPYLQDIASHLIVAGGKRLRPVLTVVASQVAGATDAELLERAVQGGISCELVQTG
;
A
#
# COMPACT_ATOMS: atom_id res chain seq x y z
N MET A 1 17.04 15.23 -7.14
CA MET A 1 15.59 15.47 -6.93
C MET A 1 15.31 15.27 -5.46
N SER A 2 14.77 16.26 -4.75
CA SER A 2 14.34 16.03 -3.36
C SER A 2 13.27 14.94 -3.35
N PRO A 3 13.37 13.92 -2.49
CA PRO A 3 12.27 12.98 -2.31
C PRO A 3 11.02 13.76 -1.92
N ALA A 4 9.86 13.35 -2.44
CA ALA A 4 8.60 13.99 -2.06
C ALA A 4 8.48 13.96 -0.52
N PRO A 5 8.03 15.04 0.15
CA PRO A 5 8.04 15.16 1.61
C PRO A 5 7.36 13.98 2.33
N LEU A 6 6.38 13.35 1.67
CA LEU A 6 5.67 12.16 2.15
C LEU A 6 6.57 10.94 2.39
N PHE A 7 7.70 10.82 1.67
CA PHE A 7 8.66 9.72 1.88
C PHE A 7 9.65 10.01 3.03
N GLY A 8 9.62 11.22 3.59
CA GLY A 8 10.47 11.64 4.70
C GLY A 8 9.79 11.56 6.07
N LEU A 9 8.58 11.01 6.15
CA LEU A 9 7.82 10.94 7.39
C LEU A 9 8.38 9.87 8.35
N PRO A 10 8.23 10.05 9.67
CA PRO A 10 8.48 8.99 10.64
C PRO A 10 7.73 7.71 10.25
N ASP A 11 8.34 6.55 10.46
CA ASP A 11 7.73 5.24 10.16
C ASP A 11 7.35 5.01 8.69
N HIS A 12 7.92 5.78 7.76
CA HIS A 12 7.67 5.59 6.33
C HIS A 12 8.01 4.16 5.85
N GLY A 13 9.19 3.66 6.21
CA GLY A 13 9.65 2.33 5.77
C GLY A 13 8.76 1.19 6.26
N SER A 14 8.29 1.27 7.52
CA SER A 14 7.37 0.26 8.07
C SER A 14 5.99 0.34 7.43
N SER A 15 5.51 1.56 7.13
CA SER A 15 4.24 1.78 6.43
C SER A 15 4.28 1.19 5.01
N VAL A 16 5.37 1.40 4.26
CA VAL A 16 5.55 0.83 2.92
C VAL A 16 5.62 -0.69 2.97
N ALA A 17 6.38 -1.26 3.92
CA ALA A 17 6.46 -2.71 4.06
C ALA A 17 5.07 -3.33 4.31
N ARG A 18 4.26 -2.68 5.15
CA ARG A 18 2.89 -3.11 5.45
C ARG A 18 1.96 -3.01 4.22
N ILE A 19 2.09 -1.94 3.44
CA ILE A 19 1.37 -1.76 2.16
C ILE A 19 1.74 -2.86 1.17
N GLU A 20 3.04 -3.15 0.99
CA GLU A 20 3.50 -4.19 0.05
C GLU A 20 3.00 -5.58 0.48
N GLN A 21 3.06 -5.88 1.78
CA GLN A 21 2.51 -7.13 2.31
C GLN A 21 1.01 -7.25 2.02
N ALA A 22 0.23 -6.21 2.33
CA ALA A 22 -1.22 -6.25 2.12
C ALA A 22 -1.60 -6.34 0.62
N LEU A 23 -0.82 -5.72 -0.27
CA LEU A 23 -0.98 -5.86 -1.72
C LEU A 23 -0.73 -7.30 -2.19
N GLN A 24 0.35 -7.94 -1.70
CA GLN A 24 0.68 -9.33 -2.04
C GLN A 24 -0.40 -10.30 -1.55
N GLU A 25 -0.88 -10.11 -0.32
CA GLU A 25 -1.96 -10.92 0.25
C GLU A 25 -3.28 -10.76 -0.53
N SER A 26 -3.59 -9.54 -1.00
CA SER A 26 -4.84 -9.25 -1.72
C SER A 26 -4.94 -9.90 -3.09
N VAL A 27 -3.81 -10.29 -3.69
CA VAL A 27 -3.78 -10.91 -5.02
C VAL A 27 -3.49 -12.42 -4.98
N HIS A 28 -3.43 -13.00 -3.79
CA HIS A 28 -3.20 -14.43 -3.63
C HIS A 28 -4.37 -15.24 -4.21
N THR A 29 -4.05 -16.22 -5.06
CA THR A 29 -5.02 -17.12 -5.69
C THR A 29 -4.47 -18.55 -5.78
N PRO A 30 -5.32 -19.59 -5.62
CA PRO A 30 -4.87 -20.98 -5.68
C PRO A 30 -4.51 -21.45 -7.10
N ASP A 31 -4.91 -20.71 -8.14
CA ASP A 31 -4.56 -21.02 -9.52
C ASP A 31 -3.13 -20.52 -9.83
N PRO A 32 -2.17 -21.41 -10.17
CA PRO A 32 -0.78 -21.00 -10.37
C PRO A 32 -0.56 -20.00 -11.51
N TYR A 33 -1.38 -20.07 -12.57
CA TYR A 33 -1.27 -19.18 -13.71
C TYR A 33 -1.82 -17.78 -13.38
N LEU A 34 -2.97 -17.72 -12.70
CA LEU A 34 -3.52 -16.45 -12.22
C LEU A 34 -2.63 -15.82 -11.14
N GLN A 35 -2.00 -16.63 -10.28
CA GLN A 35 -1.06 -16.16 -9.26
C GLN A 35 0.14 -15.47 -9.91
N ASP A 36 0.70 -16.06 -10.96
CA ASP A 36 1.85 -15.51 -11.67
C ASP A 36 1.51 -14.16 -12.32
N ILE A 37 0.39 -14.10 -13.05
CA ILE A 37 -0.08 -12.85 -13.69
C ILE A 37 -0.36 -11.76 -12.67
N ALA A 38 -1.11 -12.07 -11.61
CA ALA A 38 -1.47 -11.09 -10.60
C ALA A 38 -0.25 -10.59 -9.83
N SER A 39 0.70 -11.48 -9.50
CA SER A 39 1.96 -11.11 -8.86
C SER A 39 2.79 -10.19 -9.75
N HIS A 40 2.89 -10.45 -11.04
CA HIS A 40 3.64 -9.60 -11.96
C HIS A 40 3.08 -8.17 -12.04
N LEU A 41 1.77 -8.00 -12.08
CA LEU A 41 1.12 -6.69 -12.12
C LEU A 41 1.35 -5.89 -10.83
N ILE A 42 1.33 -6.57 -9.67
CA ILE A 42 1.61 -5.93 -8.37
C ILE A 42 3.09 -5.62 -8.20
N VAL A 43 3.98 -6.57 -8.54
CA VAL A 43 5.44 -6.46 -8.37
C VAL A 43 6.06 -5.45 -9.34
N ALA A 44 5.43 -5.20 -10.51
CA ALA A 44 5.87 -4.19 -11.47
C ALA A 44 5.93 -2.76 -10.89
N GLY A 45 5.37 -2.52 -9.69
CA GLY A 45 5.90 -1.54 -8.74
C GLY A 45 5.85 -0.08 -9.20
N GLY A 46 4.76 0.61 -8.85
CA GLY A 46 4.72 2.07 -8.88
C GLY A 46 5.37 2.70 -7.64
N LYS A 47 5.39 4.03 -7.56
CA LYS A 47 5.86 4.78 -6.36
C LYS A 47 4.96 4.61 -5.12
N ARG A 48 3.91 3.78 -5.22
CA ARG A 48 2.89 3.53 -4.18
C ARG A 48 2.30 4.80 -3.57
N LEU A 49 2.19 5.86 -4.37
CA LEU A 49 1.79 7.18 -3.88
C LEU A 49 0.38 7.16 -3.27
N ARG A 50 -0.56 6.41 -3.87
CA ARG A 50 -1.95 6.31 -3.40
C ARG A 50 -2.04 5.69 -1.99
N PRO A 51 -1.53 4.46 -1.75
CA PRO A 51 -1.62 3.88 -0.41
C PRO A 51 -0.78 4.64 0.63
N VAL A 52 0.38 5.20 0.24
CA VAL A 52 1.16 6.05 1.15
C VAL A 52 0.38 7.31 1.54
N LEU A 53 -0.31 7.97 0.60
CA LEU A 53 -1.11 9.15 0.90
C LEU A 53 -2.25 8.85 1.89
N THR A 54 -2.92 7.69 1.76
CA THR A 54 -3.98 7.29 2.68
C THR A 54 -3.46 7.07 4.10
N VAL A 55 -2.31 6.39 4.26
CA VAL A 55 -1.67 6.18 5.56
C VAL A 55 -1.22 7.50 6.19
N VAL A 56 -0.64 8.40 5.41
CA VAL A 56 -0.24 9.72 5.90
C VAL A 56 -1.46 10.55 6.31
N ALA A 57 -2.55 10.49 5.55
CA ALA A 57 -3.79 11.17 5.90
C ALA A 57 -4.36 10.68 7.24
N SER A 58 -4.31 9.38 7.53
CA SER A 58 -4.75 8.85 8.82
C SER A 58 -3.85 9.31 9.97
N GLN A 59 -2.52 9.34 9.76
CA GLN A 59 -1.57 9.84 10.76
C GLN A 59 -1.81 11.32 11.07
N VAL A 60 -2.01 12.16 10.05
CA VAL A 60 -2.33 13.59 10.21
C VAL A 60 -3.66 13.80 10.93
N ALA A 61 -4.64 12.92 10.70
CA ALA A 61 -5.92 12.94 11.41
C ALA A 61 -5.83 12.50 12.89
N GLY A 62 -4.63 12.16 13.39
CA GLY A 62 -4.40 11.79 14.78
C GLY A 62 -4.56 10.30 15.07
N ALA A 63 -4.41 9.43 14.06
CA ALA A 63 -4.41 7.98 14.26
C ALA A 63 -3.24 7.55 15.16
N THR A 64 -3.50 7.43 16.46
CA THR A 64 -2.71 6.62 17.39
C THR A 64 -3.27 5.20 17.51
N ASP A 65 -4.43 4.96 16.88
CA ASP A 65 -5.14 3.70 16.83
C ASP A 65 -4.60 2.82 15.69
N ALA A 66 -4.08 1.65 16.05
CA ALA A 66 -3.59 0.65 15.11
C ALA A 66 -4.69 0.14 14.17
N GLU A 67 -5.94 0.11 14.61
CA GLU A 67 -7.07 -0.30 13.78
C GLU A 67 -7.34 0.71 12.66
N LEU A 68 -7.24 2.01 12.97
CA LEU A 68 -7.40 3.07 11.97
C LEU A 68 -6.26 3.05 10.95
N LEU A 69 -5.02 2.79 11.39
CA LEU A 69 -3.88 2.60 10.49
C LEU A 69 -4.11 1.42 9.53
N GLU A 70 -4.59 0.29 10.05
CA GLU A 70 -4.89 -0.88 9.22
C GLU A 70 -5.99 -0.56 8.20
N ARG A 71 -7.07 0.10 8.61
CA ARG A 71 -8.12 0.54 7.69
C ARG A 71 -7.61 1.51 6.62
N ALA A 72 -6.65 2.37 6.96
CA ALA A 72 -6.01 3.28 6.01
C ALA A 72 -5.16 2.51 4.98
N VAL A 73 -4.42 1.48 5.42
CA VAL A 73 -3.70 0.57 4.52
C VAL A 73 -4.69 -0.12 3.57
N GLN A 74 -5.75 -0.73 4.09
CA GLN A 74 -6.76 -1.44 3.28
C GLN A 74 -7.46 -0.52 2.27
N GLY A 75 -7.82 0.71 2.68
CA GLY A 75 -8.39 1.70 1.77
C GLY A 75 -7.39 2.15 0.69
N GLY A 76 -6.12 2.33 1.07
CA GLY A 76 -5.05 2.70 0.16
C GLY A 76 -4.77 1.64 -0.91
N ILE A 77 -4.64 0.37 -0.52
CA ILE A 77 -4.40 -0.72 -1.47
C ILE A 77 -5.60 -0.95 -2.38
N SER A 78 -6.82 -0.75 -1.90
CA SER A 78 -8.03 -0.85 -2.73
C SER A 78 -7.98 0.12 -3.91
N CYS A 79 -7.58 1.37 -3.68
CA CYS A 79 -7.38 2.34 -4.75
C CYS A 79 -6.25 1.95 -5.72
N GLU A 80 -5.19 1.30 -5.22
CA GLU A 80 -4.07 0.84 -6.05
C GLU A 80 -4.46 -0.35 -6.93
N LEU A 81 -5.24 -1.29 -6.39
CA LEU A 81 -5.77 -2.45 -7.11
C LEU A 81 -6.71 -2.02 -8.24
N VAL A 82 -7.61 -1.05 -7.99
CA VAL A 82 -8.50 -0.47 -9.02
C VAL A 82 -7.73 0.25 -10.12
N GLN A 83 -6.56 0.83 -9.84
CA GLN A 83 -5.73 1.40 -10.90
C GLN A 83 -5.06 0.31 -11.76
N THR A 84 -4.63 -0.77 -11.10
CA THR A 84 -3.74 -1.77 -11.69
C THR A 84 -4.51 -2.76 -12.58
N GLY A 85 -5.77 -3.06 -12.22
CA GLY A 85 -6.70 -3.83 -13.06
C GLY A 85 -7.45 -2.96 -14.06
#